data_AF-B7S2M0-F1
#
_entry.id   AF-B7S2M0-F1
#
_cell.length_a   1.000
_cell.length_b   1.000
_cell.length_c   1.000
_cell.angle_alpha   90.00
_cell.angle_beta   90.00
_cell.angle_gamma   90.00
#
_symmetry.space_group_name_H-M   'P 1'
#
loop_
_entity.id
_entity.type
_entity.pdbx_description
1 polymer ?
#
loop_
_entity_poly.entity_id
_entity_poly.type
_entity_poly.pdbx_seq_one_letter_code
_entity_poly.pdbx_strand_id
1 'polypeptide(L)' 'MARACEHDSLNQFNIHDLSTWKKEMAQLTGVSFAGLNQ' A
#
# COMPACT_ATOMS: atom_id res chain seq x y z
N MET A 1 -8.24 -16.26 3.42
CA MET A 1 -8.94 -15.32 2.52
C MET A 1 -7.94 -14.27 2.06
N ALA A 2 -7.27 -14.51 0.94
CA ALA A 2 -6.62 -13.44 0.19
C ALA A 2 -7.67 -12.94 -0.82
N ARG A 3 -8.20 -11.73 -0.59
CA ARG A 3 -8.99 -10.99 -1.58
C ARG A 3 -8.27 -9.69 -1.87
N ALA A 4 -7.04 -9.82 -2.37
CA ALA A 4 -6.36 -8.83 -3.17
C ALA A 4 -6.21 -9.51 -4.52
N CYS A 5 -6.97 -9.09 -5.53
CA CYS A 5 -7.22 -9.82 -6.79
C CYS A 5 -5.97 -10.09 -7.69
N GLU A 6 -4.75 -10.02 -7.16
CA GLU A 6 -3.52 -10.26 -7.91
C GLU A 6 -2.49 -11.13 -7.17
N HIS A 7 -2.62 -11.35 -5.85
CA HIS A 7 -1.63 -12.09 -5.06
C HIS A 7 -2.19 -13.40 -4.47
N ASP A 8 -1.72 -14.52 -5.02
CA ASP A 8 -2.12 -15.88 -4.64
C ASP A 8 -1.46 -16.35 -3.32
N SER A 9 -0.47 -15.61 -2.80
CA SER A 9 0.23 -15.92 -1.56
C SER A 9 0.66 -14.66 -0.81
N LEU A 10 0.61 -14.68 0.53
CA LEU A 10 1.04 -13.56 1.39
C LEU A 10 2.53 -13.18 1.19
N ASN A 11 3.35 -14.11 0.69
CA ASN A 11 4.75 -13.86 0.35
C ASN A 11 4.92 -12.97 -0.91
N GLN A 12 3.84 -12.76 -1.68
CA GLN A 12 3.84 -11.85 -2.83
C GLN A 12 3.38 -10.44 -2.43
N PHE A 13 2.87 -10.25 -1.21
CA PHE A 13 2.50 -8.94 -0.70
C PHE A 13 3.74 -8.11 -0.42
N ASN A 14 3.93 -7.05 -1.20
CA ASN A 14 5.11 -6.18 -1.13
C ASN A 14 4.73 -4.79 -0.65
N ILE A 15 5.76 -4.01 -0.30
CA ILE A 15 5.58 -2.64 0.17
C ILE A 15 4.96 -1.71 -0.88
N HIS A 16 5.05 -2.09 -2.16
CA HIS A 16 4.43 -1.38 -3.29
C HIS A 16 2.91 -1.56 -3.36
N ASP A 17 2.37 -2.62 -2.73
CA ASP A 17 0.92 -2.83 -2.58
C ASP A 17 0.33 -2.02 -1.42
N LEU A 18 1.19 -1.51 -0.53
CA LEU A 18 0.78 -0.71 0.60
C LEU A 18 0.59 0.74 0.18
N SER A 19 -0.58 1.26 0.51
CA SER A 19 -0.84 2.69 0.41
C SER A 19 -1.44 3.23 1.69
N THR A 20 -1.11 4.48 2.02
CA THR A 20 -1.51 5.12 3.28
C THR A 20 -2.25 6.43 3.02
N TRP A 21 -3.16 6.76 3.93
CA TRP A 21 -3.91 8.02 3.94
C TRP A 21 -3.30 9.05 4.90
N LYS A 22 -2.19 8.70 5.54
CA LYS A 22 -1.43 9.57 6.45
C LYS A 22 -0.21 10.08 5.70
N LYS A 23 -0.20 11.37 5.37
CA LYS A 23 0.87 12.00 4.56
C LYS A 23 2.25 11.85 5.22
N GLU A 24 2.32 12.03 6.54
CA GLU A 24 3.54 11.83 7.31
C GLU A 24 4.04 10.38 7.23
N MET A 25 3.13 9.40 7.27
CA MET A 25 3.49 7.98 7.15
C MET A 25 4.02 7.67 5.75
N ALA A 26 3.42 8.23 4.70
CA ALA A 26 3.90 8.08 3.32
C ALA A 26 5.32 8.65 3.18
N GLN A 27 5.59 9.81 3.79
CA GLN A 27 6.89 10.46 3.74
C GLN A 27 7.96 9.72 4.56
N LEU A 28 7.62 9.22 5.74
CA LEU A 28 8.56 8.55 6.64
C LEU A 28 8.92 7.14 6.16
N THR A 29 7.98 6.44 5.53
CA THR A 29 8.16 5.02 5.17
C THR A 29 8.28 4.78 3.67
N GLY A 30 8.03 5.80 2.84
CA GLY A 30 8.10 5.70 1.39
C GLY A 30 6.94 4.93 0.74
N VAL A 31 5.92 4.53 1.51
CA VAL A 31 4.70 3.90 0.96
C VAL A 31 3.84 4.92 0.22
N SER A 32 3.13 4.47 -0.82
CA SER A 32 2.31 5.33 -1.67
C SER A 32 1.21 6.06 -0.89
N PHE A 33 1.04 7.35 -1.12
CA PHE A 33 -0.08 8.09 -0.53
C PHE A 33 -1.35 7.87 -1.37
N ALA A 34 -2.39 7.27 -0.77
CA ALA A 34 -3.67 6.97 -1.43
C ALA A 34 -4.71 8.11 -1.31
N GLY A 35 -4.34 9.24 -0.71
CA GLY A 35 -5.24 10.40 -0.69
C GLY A 35 -5.39 11.00 -2.08
N LEU A 36 -6.57 11.58 -2.35
CA LEU A 36 -6.82 12.32 -3.58
C LEU A 36 -5.89 13.54 -3.63
N ASN A 37 -4.96 13.55 -4.59
CA ASN A 37 -4.21 14.76 -4.93
C ASN A 37 -5.18 15.70 -5.67
N GLN A 38 -5.78 16.63 -4.92
CA GLN A 38 -6.58 17.72 -5.47
C GLN A 38 -5.67 18.80 -6.09
#